data_AF-A0A2V9BAB4-F1
#
_entry.id   AF-A0A2V9BAB4-F1
#
_cell.length_a   1.000
_cell.length_b   1.000
_cell.length_c   1.000
_cell.angle_alpha   90.00
_cell.angle_beta   90.00
_cell.angle_gamma   90.00
#
_symmetry.space_group_name_H-M   'P 1'
#
loop_
_entity.id
_entity.type
_entity.pdbx_description
1 polymer ?
#
loop_
_entity_poly.entity_id
_entity_poly.type
_entity_poly.pdbx_seq_one_letter_code
_entity_poly.pdbx_strand_id
1 'polypeptide(L)'
;MRPIFRILGMFAPLFLLGSTMHAQSERIRDFHSDIHLLDDGTLIVKETITVFSTGNQIRHGIYREFPTRYKDRLGNNYVVGFHLSGALRDEQPEPSRVEDYSNGKRIYLGDKNIFVPTGEHTYELSYTTNRQLGFFKDHDELLWNVTGNGWGFPIDHASATVSLPFAIAQSEVSLDGFTGPQGSYEKNLRSTAQPDGQFEFEALRPLRAKEGLSIVLSWKKGLIAPPTTRETLDYFFTDNRDALVMVAGLLLLLIYYAIVWSAVGRDPARGVIMPLYEPPANLSPAAMRYLIRMGFDNKAFAAAILDMAARGYLRIRLQAGSYTLYRTKSDNRALSADEKQAASVLFDGRDQLWLHNENHTVISAGISA
;
A
#
# COMPACT_ATOMS: atom_id res chain seq x y z
N MET A 1 35.40 94.64 -25.33
CA MET A 1 34.00 94.27 -25.00
C MET A 1 34.01 93.17 -23.94
N ARG A 2 33.00 93.23 -23.07
CA ARG A 2 32.56 92.38 -21.94
C ARG A 2 32.60 90.83 -22.16
N PRO A 3 32.40 89.99 -21.11
CA PRO A 3 33.40 89.03 -20.56
C PRO A 3 32.87 87.55 -20.54
N ILE A 4 33.33 86.71 -19.58
CA ILE A 4 32.64 85.53 -18.96
C ILE A 4 32.93 84.15 -19.61
N PHE A 5 33.22 83.01 -18.96
CA PHE A 5 33.39 82.57 -17.56
C PHE A 5 34.14 81.21 -17.57
N ARG A 6 34.82 80.89 -16.45
CA ARG A 6 35.35 79.55 -16.13
C ARG A 6 34.19 78.58 -15.85
N ILE A 7 34.26 77.35 -16.36
CA ILE A 7 33.51 76.21 -15.81
C ILE A 7 34.47 75.05 -15.58
N LEU A 8 34.78 74.82 -14.30
CA LEU A 8 35.44 73.65 -13.78
C LEU A 8 34.34 72.61 -13.50
N GLY A 9 34.32 71.51 -14.26
CA GLY A 9 33.32 70.44 -14.10
C GLY A 9 33.56 69.66 -12.81
N MET A 10 32.66 69.81 -11.84
CA MET A 10 32.63 69.08 -10.57
C MET A 10 31.95 67.72 -10.79
N PHE A 11 32.70 66.63 -10.66
CA PHE A 11 32.17 65.26 -10.62
C PHE A 11 31.52 65.03 -9.25
N ALA A 12 30.19 64.92 -9.20
CA ALA A 12 29.46 64.49 -8.01
C ALA A 12 29.09 62.99 -8.17
N PRO A 13 29.50 62.09 -7.26
CA PRO A 13 29.00 60.73 -7.26
C PRO A 13 27.62 60.71 -6.59
N LEU A 14 26.60 60.37 -7.37
CA LEU A 14 25.24 60.12 -6.92
C LEU A 14 25.23 58.80 -6.13
N PHE A 15 25.30 58.86 -4.80
CA PHE A 15 25.08 57.72 -3.92
C PHE A 15 23.60 57.30 -4.01
N LEU A 16 23.30 56.33 -4.88
CA LEU A 16 22.06 55.57 -4.83
C LEU A 16 22.08 54.71 -3.56
N LEU A 17 21.49 55.25 -2.49
CA LEU A 17 21.02 54.48 -1.33
C LEU A 17 19.91 53.55 -1.82
N GLY A 18 20.31 52.41 -2.40
CA GLY A 18 19.40 51.29 -2.65
C GLY A 18 18.95 50.73 -1.31
N SER A 19 17.78 51.17 -0.84
CA SER A 19 17.08 50.49 0.25
C SER A 19 16.77 49.08 -0.21
N THR A 20 17.52 48.09 0.28
CA THR A 20 17.19 46.68 0.08
C THR A 20 15.93 46.39 0.89
N MET A 21 14.75 46.60 0.27
CA MET A 21 13.51 46.02 0.78
C MET A 21 13.70 44.50 0.78
N HIS A 22 14.07 43.94 1.93
CA HIS A 22 13.96 42.51 2.16
C HIS A 22 12.48 42.18 2.18
N ALA A 23 11.96 41.66 1.07
CA ALA A 23 10.67 41.01 1.06
C ALA A 23 10.74 39.84 2.05
N GLN A 24 10.11 39.98 3.22
CA GLN A 24 10.00 38.87 4.17
C GLN A 24 9.21 37.74 3.50
N SER A 25 9.73 36.52 3.59
CA SER A 25 9.03 35.31 3.16
C SER A 25 8.15 34.78 4.28
N GLU A 26 7.08 34.09 3.92
CA GLU A 26 6.30 33.32 4.91
C GLU A 26 7.19 32.33 5.65
N ARG A 27 6.95 32.25 6.96
CA ARG A 27 7.71 31.45 7.91
C ARG A 27 7.00 31.37 9.24
N ILE A 28 7.37 30.38 10.04
CA ILE A 28 7.08 30.36 11.47
C ILE A 28 8.23 31.07 12.17
N ARG A 29 7.93 32.13 12.91
CA ARG A 29 8.91 32.87 13.72
C ARG A 29 9.21 32.11 15.00
N ASP A 30 8.18 31.57 15.62
CA ASP A 30 8.27 30.81 16.86
C ASP A 30 7.24 29.68 16.88
N PHE A 31 7.69 28.48 17.22
CA PHE A 31 6.84 27.33 17.50
C PHE A 31 7.17 26.81 18.89
N HIS A 32 6.21 26.91 19.81
CA HIS A 32 6.33 26.34 21.15
C HIS A 32 5.25 25.30 21.40
N SER A 33 5.60 24.19 22.05
CA SER A 33 4.64 23.17 22.49
C SER A 33 4.77 22.92 23.99
N ASP A 34 3.73 23.27 24.74
CA ASP A 34 3.57 22.90 26.13
C ASP A 34 2.84 21.56 26.22
N ILE A 35 3.49 20.56 26.81
CA ILE A 35 3.03 19.16 26.85
C ILE A 35 2.90 18.75 28.32
N HIS A 36 1.67 18.63 28.78
CA HIS A 36 1.35 18.18 30.13
C HIS A 36 0.89 16.73 30.11
N LEU A 37 1.67 15.84 30.71
CA LEU A 37 1.29 14.44 30.89
C LEU A 37 0.43 14.29 32.16
N LEU A 38 -0.68 13.56 32.03
CA LEU A 38 -1.54 13.16 33.14
C LEU A 38 -1.23 11.73 33.61
N ASP A 39 -1.67 11.40 34.82
CA ASP A 39 -1.44 10.09 35.47
C ASP A 39 -1.99 8.89 34.67
N ASP A 40 -3.01 9.12 33.83
CA ASP A 40 -3.64 8.11 32.98
C ASP A 40 -2.96 7.93 31.60
N GLY A 41 -1.86 8.66 31.35
CA GLY A 41 -1.16 8.63 30.07
C GLY A 41 -1.74 9.57 29.00
N THR A 42 -2.75 10.38 29.33
CA THR A 42 -3.27 11.43 28.46
C THR A 42 -2.30 12.61 28.43
N LEU A 43 -2.05 13.17 27.25
CA LEU A 43 -1.36 14.44 27.08
C LEU A 43 -2.38 15.55 26.85
N ILE A 44 -2.24 16.63 27.60
CA ILE A 44 -2.83 17.93 27.29
C ILE A 44 -1.73 18.74 26.61
N VAL A 45 -1.97 19.17 25.38
CA VAL A 45 -0.99 19.91 24.59
C VAL A 45 -1.54 21.28 24.22
N LYS A 46 -0.73 22.31 24.44
CA LYS A 46 -0.95 23.66 23.92
C LYS A 46 0.23 24.01 23.00
N GLU A 47 -0.05 24.19 21.71
CA GLU A 47 0.92 24.69 20.75
C GLU A 47 0.70 26.19 20.52
N THR A 48 1.76 27.00 20.62
CA THR A 48 1.76 28.42 20.30
C THR A 48 2.63 28.64 19.07
N ILE A 49 2.03 29.14 17.99
CA ILE A 49 2.65 29.20 16.67
C ILE A 49 2.56 30.62 16.14
N THR A 50 3.68 31.35 16.20
CA THR A 50 3.79 32.71 15.66
C THR A 50 4.26 32.65 14.22
N VAL A 51 3.42 33.09 13.28
CA VAL A 51 3.72 33.06 11.85
C VAL A 51 3.81 34.48 11.28
N PHE A 52 4.66 34.64 10.27
CA PHE A 52 4.63 35.84 9.43
C PHE A 52 3.92 35.52 8.11
N SER A 53 2.77 36.13 7.88
CA SER A 53 1.97 35.99 6.66
C SER A 53 2.35 37.06 5.64
N THR A 54 2.68 36.63 4.42
CA THR A 54 2.74 37.53 3.25
C THR A 54 1.43 37.53 2.45
N GLY A 55 0.46 36.71 2.85
CA GLY A 55 -0.80 36.48 2.14
C GLY A 55 -0.67 35.56 0.92
N ASN A 56 0.39 34.74 0.82
CA ASN A 56 0.62 33.84 -0.31
C ASN A 56 0.15 32.40 -0.03
N GLN A 57 0.79 31.71 0.92
CA GLN A 57 0.34 30.40 1.42
C GLN A 57 -0.59 30.56 2.62
N ILE A 58 -0.35 31.53 3.50
CA ILE A 58 -1.18 31.83 4.68
C ILE A 58 -2.29 32.80 4.27
N ARG A 59 -3.20 32.31 3.41
CA ARG A 59 -4.30 33.13 2.88
C ARG A 59 -5.51 33.15 3.79
N HIS A 60 -5.92 31.97 4.24
CA HIS A 60 -7.17 31.76 4.96
C HIS A 60 -6.96 31.19 6.36
N GLY A 61 -5.71 31.21 6.83
CA GLY A 61 -5.30 30.54 8.05
C GLY A 61 -4.10 29.63 7.84
N ILE A 62 -3.78 28.84 8.86
CA ILE A 62 -2.77 27.78 8.82
C ILE A 62 -3.43 26.41 8.97
N TYR A 63 -2.66 25.35 8.74
CA TYR A 63 -3.10 24.01 9.11
C TYR A 63 -1.99 23.24 9.81
N ARG A 64 -2.38 22.41 10.77
CA ARG A 64 -1.52 21.51 11.53
C ARG A 64 -1.87 20.08 11.17
N GLU A 65 -0.89 19.29 10.76
CA GLU A 65 -1.07 17.86 10.55
C GLU A 65 -0.64 17.10 11.79
N PHE A 66 -1.48 16.23 12.32
CA PHE A 66 -1.20 15.42 13.49
C PHE A 66 -1.40 13.93 13.14
N PRO A 67 -0.32 13.14 13.01
CA PRO A 67 -0.44 11.71 12.74
C PRO A 67 -1.13 10.98 13.90
N THR A 68 -2.19 10.23 13.60
CA THR A 68 -2.93 9.45 14.61
C THR A 68 -2.91 7.95 14.36
N ARG A 69 -2.44 7.51 13.19
CA ARG A 69 -2.45 6.10 12.77
C ARG A 69 -1.02 5.64 12.55
N TYR A 70 -0.65 4.62 13.30
CA TYR A 70 0.68 4.01 13.32
C TYR A 70 0.56 2.49 13.13
N LYS A 71 1.72 1.86 13.02
CA LYS A 71 1.86 0.40 13.05
C LYS A 71 2.60 -0.01 14.31
N ASP A 72 2.06 -1.01 15.02
CA ASP A 72 2.79 -1.64 16.11
C ASP A 72 3.93 -2.54 15.58
N ARG A 73 4.71 -3.13 16.49
CA ARG A 73 5.83 -4.03 16.14
C ARG A 73 5.39 -5.27 15.34
N LEU A 74 4.12 -5.66 15.42
CA LEU A 74 3.55 -6.82 14.73
C LEU A 74 2.85 -6.42 13.42
N GLY A 75 2.85 -5.13 13.07
CA GLY A 75 2.21 -4.60 11.87
C GLY A 75 0.70 -4.33 12.01
N ASN A 76 0.13 -4.49 13.20
CA ASN A 76 -1.27 -4.15 13.46
C ASN A 76 -1.46 -2.63 13.42
N ASN A 77 -2.68 -2.19 13.14
CA ASN A 77 -3.02 -0.78 13.29
C ASN A 77 -2.96 -0.40 14.77
N TYR A 78 -2.34 0.75 15.04
CA TYR A 78 -2.31 1.40 16.33
C TYR A 78 -2.80 2.83 16.16
N VAL A 79 -3.95 3.17 16.75
CA VAL A 79 -4.58 4.48 16.57
C VAL A 79 -4.58 5.25 17.90
N VAL A 80 -3.95 6.41 17.92
CA VAL A 80 -4.00 7.33 19.07
C VAL A 80 -5.24 8.22 18.98
N GLY A 81 -5.82 8.55 20.12
CA GLY A 81 -6.93 9.48 20.22
C GLY A 81 -6.48 10.91 19.98
N PHE A 82 -7.35 11.74 19.40
CA PHE A 82 -7.10 13.17 19.22
C PHE A 82 -8.41 13.93 19.43
N HIS A 83 -8.40 14.91 20.32
CA HIS A 83 -9.55 15.76 20.61
C HIS A 83 -9.13 17.22 20.70
N LEU A 84 -9.61 18.03 19.74
CA LEU A 84 -9.39 19.47 19.73
C LEU A 84 -10.24 20.14 20.82
N SER A 85 -9.62 20.88 21.74
CA SER A 85 -10.30 21.59 22.82
C SER A 85 -10.42 23.09 22.58
N GLY A 86 -9.51 23.71 21.81
CA GLY A 86 -9.58 25.13 21.51
C GLY A 86 -8.60 25.58 20.43
N ALA A 87 -8.94 26.71 19.81
CA ALA A 87 -8.13 27.39 18.81
C ALA A 87 -8.28 28.90 18.98
N LEU A 88 -7.16 29.62 19.05
CA LEU A 88 -7.11 31.08 19.06
C LEU A 88 -6.22 31.60 17.94
N ARG A 89 -6.49 32.83 17.49
CA ARG A 89 -5.60 33.65 16.68
C ARG A 89 -5.58 35.05 17.26
N ASP A 90 -4.39 35.54 17.59
CA ASP A 90 -4.19 36.86 18.21
C ASP A 90 -5.08 37.05 19.45
N GLU A 91 -5.07 36.03 20.33
CA GLU A 91 -5.86 35.94 21.58
C GLU A 91 -7.39 35.88 21.40
N GLN A 92 -7.89 35.84 20.16
CA GLN A 92 -9.31 35.73 19.85
C GLN A 92 -9.69 34.33 19.36
N PRO A 93 -10.93 33.84 19.61
CA PRO A 93 -11.38 32.56 19.09
C PRO A 93 -11.22 32.46 17.57
N GLU A 94 -10.56 31.40 17.10
CA GLU A 94 -10.32 31.15 15.68
C GLU A 94 -11.19 29.99 15.20
N PRO A 95 -11.96 30.15 14.09
CA PRO A 95 -12.65 29.04 13.46
C PRO A 95 -11.70 27.89 13.15
N SER A 96 -12.08 26.68 13.56
CA SER A 96 -11.25 25.51 13.36
C SER A 96 -12.07 24.30 12.91
N ARG A 97 -11.43 23.41 12.14
CA ARG A 97 -12.03 22.14 11.70
C ARG A 97 -10.98 21.06 11.64
N VAL A 98 -11.38 19.84 12.00
CA VAL A 98 -10.53 18.66 12.00
C VAL A 98 -11.02 17.69 10.93
N GLU A 99 -10.14 17.26 10.04
CA GLU A 99 -10.44 16.27 9.00
C GLU A 99 -9.48 15.09 9.07
N ASP A 100 -9.92 13.91 8.61
CA ASP A 100 -9.01 12.81 8.31
C ASP A 100 -8.10 13.19 7.13
N TYR A 101 -6.79 13.02 7.30
CA TYR A 101 -5.79 13.33 6.28
C TYR A 101 -4.58 12.41 6.40
N SER A 102 -4.22 11.74 5.30
CA SER A 102 -3.08 10.80 5.26
C SER A 102 -3.18 9.74 6.39
N ASN A 103 -2.16 9.63 7.24
CA ASN A 103 -2.11 8.73 8.40
C ASN A 103 -2.62 9.38 9.70
N GLY A 104 -3.43 10.43 9.63
CA GLY A 104 -3.93 11.07 10.85
C GLY A 104 -5.01 12.10 10.61
N LYS A 105 -4.85 13.24 11.28
CA LYS A 105 -5.76 14.37 11.23
C LYS A 105 -5.05 15.60 10.65
N ARG A 106 -5.80 16.44 9.95
CA ARG A 106 -5.40 17.82 9.62
C ARG A 106 -6.37 18.79 10.29
N ILE A 107 -5.81 19.68 11.09
CA ILE A 107 -6.52 20.74 11.80
C ILE A 107 -6.32 22.02 10.99
N TYR A 108 -7.39 22.59 10.47
CA TYR A 108 -7.36 23.89 9.84
C TYR A 108 -7.72 24.94 10.89
N LEU A 109 -6.92 26.01 10.97
CA LEU A 109 -7.07 27.15 11.87
C LEU A 109 -7.29 28.38 10.98
N GLY A 110 -8.55 28.70 10.69
CA GLY A 110 -8.88 29.57 9.57
C GLY A 110 -10.31 29.42 9.05
N ASP A 111 -10.87 30.52 8.54
CA ASP A 111 -12.06 30.51 7.68
C ASP A 111 -11.67 30.63 6.20
N LYS A 112 -12.13 29.66 5.39
CA LYS A 112 -11.91 29.61 3.94
C LYS A 112 -12.41 30.85 3.17
N ASN A 113 -13.26 31.67 3.77
CA ASN A 113 -13.84 32.87 3.16
C ASN A 113 -13.20 34.17 3.66
N ILE A 114 -12.33 34.12 4.68
CA ILE A 114 -11.73 35.30 5.30
C ILE A 114 -10.23 35.29 5.01
N PHE A 115 -9.68 36.43 4.57
CA PHE A 115 -8.25 36.56 4.39
C PHE A 115 -7.55 36.91 5.70
N VAL A 116 -6.44 36.24 5.99
CA VAL A 116 -5.52 36.62 7.06
C VAL A 116 -4.74 37.85 6.59
N PRO A 117 -4.70 38.94 7.38
CA PRO A 117 -3.89 40.10 7.06
C PRO A 117 -2.41 39.75 6.83
N THR A 118 -1.72 40.57 6.04
CA THR A 118 -0.27 40.51 5.96
C THR A 118 0.32 40.99 7.29
N GLY A 119 1.28 40.26 7.84
CA GLY A 119 1.90 40.59 9.11
C GLY A 119 2.11 39.37 10.01
N GLU A 120 2.44 39.65 11.26
CA GLU A 120 2.62 38.63 12.28
C GLU A 120 1.28 38.25 12.90
N HIS A 121 1.05 36.95 13.08
CA HIS A 121 -0.12 36.39 13.72
C HIS A 121 0.28 35.23 14.63
N THR A 122 -0.32 35.15 15.81
CA THR A 122 -0.05 34.07 16.77
C THR A 122 -1.27 33.17 16.86
N TYR A 123 -1.08 31.90 16.52
CA TYR A 123 -2.10 30.87 16.66
C TYR A 123 -1.84 30.07 17.93
N GLU A 124 -2.88 29.83 18.71
CA GLU A 124 -2.84 28.86 19.81
C GLU A 124 -3.74 27.68 19.49
N LEU A 125 -3.22 26.47 19.67
CA LEU A 125 -3.91 25.21 19.43
C LEU A 125 -3.87 24.37 20.71
N SER A 126 -5.04 24.11 21.28
CA SER A 126 -5.17 23.29 22.49
C SER A 126 -5.90 21.98 22.16
N TYR A 127 -5.33 20.85 22.56
CA TYR A 127 -5.92 19.53 22.31
C TYR A 127 -5.47 18.49 23.34
N THR A 128 -6.18 17.37 23.37
CA THR A 128 -5.79 16.19 24.12
C THR A 128 -5.54 15.01 23.21
N THR A 129 -4.59 14.17 23.60
CA THR A 129 -4.28 12.90 22.92
C THR A 129 -3.93 11.86 23.96
N ASN A 130 -4.22 10.58 23.66
CA ASN A 130 -3.85 9.47 24.54
C ASN A 130 -2.91 8.51 23.83
N ARG A 131 -2.46 7.48 24.55
CA ARG A 131 -1.71 6.35 23.96
C ARG A 131 -0.40 6.80 23.27
N GLN A 132 0.23 7.85 23.79
CA GLN A 132 1.48 8.41 23.26
C GLN A 132 2.73 7.85 23.97
N LEU A 133 2.56 7.21 25.13
CA LEU A 133 3.65 6.62 25.89
C LEU A 133 4.00 5.23 25.37
N GLY A 134 5.31 4.99 25.21
CA GLY A 134 5.89 3.67 25.04
C GLY A 134 6.21 3.05 26.39
N PHE A 135 5.63 1.87 26.68
CA PHE A 135 5.91 1.11 27.89
C PHE A 135 6.91 -0.02 27.58
N PHE A 136 8.18 0.18 27.88
CA PHE A 136 9.26 -0.80 27.63
C PHE A 136 9.49 -1.70 28.85
N LYS A 137 10.45 -2.62 28.78
CA LYS A 137 10.69 -3.60 29.87
C LYS A 137 11.21 -2.92 31.14
N ASP A 138 12.10 -1.95 30.96
CA ASP A 138 12.94 -1.32 31.97
C ASP A 138 12.64 0.18 32.16
N HIS A 139 12.02 0.83 31.18
CA HIS A 139 11.69 2.24 31.20
C HIS A 139 10.34 2.51 30.54
N ASP A 140 9.79 3.69 30.80
CA ASP A 140 8.68 4.28 30.05
C ASP A 140 9.22 5.48 29.28
N GLU A 141 8.65 5.77 28.10
CA GLU A 141 9.16 6.79 27.18
C GLU A 141 8.04 7.59 26.51
N LEU A 142 8.25 8.89 26.41
CA LEU A 142 7.51 9.80 25.54
C LEU A 142 8.40 10.17 24.35
N LEU A 143 8.12 9.56 23.19
CA LEU A 143 8.64 10.01 21.89
C LEU A 143 7.59 10.90 21.24
N TRP A 144 7.87 12.21 21.18
CA TRP A 144 6.89 13.20 20.72
C TRP A 144 7.40 14.01 19.53
N ASN A 145 6.59 14.13 18.49
CA ASN A 145 6.89 14.99 17.34
C ASN A 145 6.31 16.39 17.59
N VAL A 146 7.17 17.30 18.06
CA VAL A 146 6.82 18.66 18.50
C VAL A 146 6.21 19.46 17.36
N THR A 147 6.94 19.66 16.27
CA THR A 147 6.51 20.58 15.20
C THR A 147 5.76 19.88 14.06
N GLY A 148 5.99 18.58 13.87
CA GLY A 148 5.69 17.88 12.63
C GLY A 148 6.65 18.23 11.49
N ASN A 149 6.52 17.51 10.37
CA ASN A 149 7.26 17.73 9.13
C ASN A 149 6.37 18.28 8.00
N GLY A 150 5.13 18.69 8.32
CA GLY A 150 4.11 19.10 7.35
C GLY A 150 4.31 20.51 6.77
N TRP A 151 5.09 21.36 7.43
CA TRP A 151 5.22 22.78 7.11
C TRP A 151 5.90 23.05 5.75
N GLY A 152 5.29 23.91 4.94
CA GLY A 152 5.77 24.31 3.61
C GLY A 152 6.80 25.44 3.61
N PHE A 153 7.09 26.01 4.79
CA PHE A 153 8.00 27.13 5.00
C PHE A 153 8.87 26.87 6.24
N PRO A 154 10.00 27.58 6.39
CA PRO A 154 10.92 27.37 7.51
C PRO A 154 10.32 27.80 8.85
N ILE A 155 10.91 27.24 9.92
CA ILE A 155 10.65 27.58 11.33
C ILE A 155 11.95 28.19 11.88
N ASP A 156 11.90 29.46 12.25
CA ASP A 156 13.06 30.21 12.73
C ASP A 156 13.49 29.73 14.13
N HIS A 157 12.52 29.49 15.02
CA HIS A 157 12.73 28.97 16.37
C HIS A 157 11.66 27.92 16.73
N ALA A 158 12.09 26.80 17.34
CA ALA A 158 11.23 25.71 17.74
C ALA A 158 11.64 25.16 19.11
N SER A 159 10.69 25.05 20.02
CA SER A 159 10.90 24.54 21.37
C SER A 159 9.70 23.76 21.91
N ALA A 160 9.93 23.02 22.98
CA ALA A 160 8.89 22.31 23.71
C ALA A 160 9.21 22.26 25.20
N THR A 161 8.15 22.27 26.00
CA THR A 161 8.21 22.09 27.44
C THR A 161 7.37 20.87 27.81
N VAL A 162 7.94 19.94 28.56
CA VAL A 162 7.21 18.77 29.06
C VAL A 162 7.11 18.84 30.57
N SER A 163 5.91 18.69 31.11
CA SER A 163 5.68 18.50 32.55
C SER A 163 5.10 17.12 32.83
N LEU A 164 5.66 16.43 33.81
CA LEU A 164 5.15 15.16 34.30
C LEU A 164 4.19 15.39 35.48
N PRO A 165 3.24 14.47 35.75
CA PRO A 165 2.29 14.63 36.85
C PRO A 165 2.89 14.29 38.23
N PHE A 166 4.18 13.96 38.27
CA PHE A 166 4.94 13.63 39.46
C PHE A 166 6.32 14.28 39.44
N ALA A 167 6.90 14.50 40.62
CA ALA A 167 8.28 14.95 40.75
C ALA A 167 9.25 13.79 40.48
N ILE A 168 10.25 14.03 39.64
CA ILE A 168 11.33 13.07 39.35
C ILE A 168 12.68 13.77 39.39
N ALA A 169 13.69 13.11 39.95
CA ALA A 169 15.04 13.65 39.97
C ALA A 169 15.64 13.69 38.55
N GLN A 170 16.42 14.73 38.24
CA GLN A 170 17.04 14.88 36.93
C GLN A 170 17.94 13.68 36.54
N SER A 171 18.55 13.02 37.52
CA SER A 171 19.36 11.81 37.32
C SER A 171 18.55 10.55 36.96
N GLU A 172 17.22 10.60 37.06
CA GLU A 172 16.32 9.48 36.78
C GLU A 172 15.56 9.61 35.46
N VAL A 173 15.81 10.70 34.72
CA VAL A 173 15.31 10.90 33.37
C VAL A 173 16.46 10.85 32.36
N SER A 174 16.12 10.45 31.14
CA SER A 174 16.96 10.61 29.95
C SER A 174 16.26 11.57 29.00
N LEU A 175 16.97 12.61 28.58
CA LEU A 175 16.51 13.58 27.59
C LEU A 175 17.28 13.36 26.30
N ASP A 176 16.55 13.21 25.19
CA ASP A 176 17.11 13.13 23.86
C ASP A 176 16.12 13.74 22.85
N GLY A 177 16.47 13.79 21.57
CA GLY A 177 15.57 14.27 20.53
C GLY A 177 16.17 14.16 19.14
N PHE A 178 15.44 14.59 18.13
CA PHE A 178 15.86 14.53 16.73
C PHE A 178 15.39 15.79 16.00
N THR A 179 16.17 16.19 15.01
CA THR A 179 15.91 17.35 14.16
C THR A 179 16.08 16.98 12.69
N GLY A 180 15.49 17.75 11.78
CA GLY A 180 15.67 17.58 10.33
C GLY A 180 14.46 16.94 9.65
N PRO A 181 14.60 16.44 8.40
CA PRO A 181 13.50 15.86 7.65
C PRO A 181 13.00 14.55 8.27
N GLN A 182 11.84 14.06 7.82
CA GLN A 182 11.28 12.80 8.29
C GLN A 182 12.29 11.64 8.14
N GLY A 183 12.53 10.92 9.24
CA GLY A 183 13.52 9.82 9.30
C GLY A 183 14.95 10.26 9.61
N SER A 184 15.19 11.55 9.83
CA SER A 184 16.48 12.09 10.28
C SER A 184 16.79 11.68 11.72
N TYR A 185 18.08 11.47 11.98
CA TYR A 185 18.64 11.24 13.32
C TYR A 185 19.55 12.39 13.79
N GLU A 186 19.52 13.55 13.14
CA GLU A 186 20.33 14.71 13.55
C GLU A 186 19.98 15.17 14.97
N LYS A 187 20.99 15.54 15.75
CA LYS A 187 20.89 15.94 17.17
C LYS A 187 21.14 17.43 17.39
N ASN A 188 20.66 18.29 16.48
CA ASN A 188 20.82 19.74 16.58
C ASN A 188 19.82 20.38 17.55
N LEU A 189 19.77 19.89 18.79
CA LEU A 189 18.91 20.41 19.85
C LEU A 189 19.66 20.51 21.17
N ARG A 190 19.13 21.33 22.08
CA ARG A 190 19.48 21.35 23.50
C ARG A 190 18.28 20.86 24.29
N SER A 191 18.54 20.05 25.31
CA SER A 191 17.53 19.61 26.28
C SER A 191 18.00 19.95 27.69
N THR A 192 17.11 20.40 28.56
CA THR A 192 17.45 20.84 29.93
C THR A 192 16.34 20.44 30.89
N ALA A 193 16.73 19.87 32.04
CA ALA A 193 15.81 19.65 33.14
C ALA A 193 15.85 20.86 34.07
N GLN A 194 14.71 21.49 34.28
CA GLN A 194 14.59 22.69 35.07
C GLN A 194 14.42 22.38 36.56
N PRO A 195 14.78 23.30 37.48
CA PRO A 195 14.63 23.09 38.92
C PRO A 195 13.19 22.96 39.40
N ASP A 196 12.23 23.46 38.61
CA ASP A 196 10.79 23.38 38.89
C ASP A 196 10.16 22.05 38.43
N GLY A 197 10.95 21.13 37.88
CA GLY A 197 10.52 19.81 37.42
C GLY A 197 10.05 19.74 35.97
N GLN A 198 10.18 20.83 35.20
CA GLN A 198 9.89 20.85 33.76
C GLN A 198 11.09 20.40 32.93
N PHE A 199 10.84 19.87 31.73
CA PHE A 199 11.86 19.47 30.77
C PHE A 199 11.72 20.31 29.50
N GLU A 200 12.74 21.11 29.22
CA GLU A 200 12.78 22.00 28.07
C GLU A 200 13.61 21.39 26.94
N PHE A 201 13.16 21.60 25.71
CA PHE A 201 13.82 21.19 24.48
C PHE A 201 13.79 22.36 23.48
N GLU A 202 14.92 22.60 22.81
CA GLU A 202 15.06 23.71 21.87
C GLU A 202 15.94 23.31 20.69
N ALA A 203 15.49 23.61 19.46
CA ALA A 203 16.31 23.44 18.27
C ALA A 203 17.44 24.48 18.24
N LEU A 204 18.69 24.05 18.00
CA LEU A 204 19.87 24.93 17.97
C LEU A 204 20.04 25.71 16.65
N ARG A 205 19.25 25.36 15.64
CA ARG A 205 19.23 26.02 14.34
C ARG A 205 17.79 26.12 13.81
N PRO A 206 17.51 27.09 12.92
CA PRO A 206 16.25 27.10 12.18
C PRO A 206 16.00 25.78 11.44
N LEU A 207 14.75 25.35 11.42
CA LEU A 207 14.27 24.19 10.69
C LEU A 207 13.84 24.64 9.29
N ARG A 208 14.34 23.98 8.26
CA ARG A 208 13.93 24.25 6.87
C ARG A 208 12.50 23.75 6.63
N ALA A 209 11.92 24.13 5.49
CA ALA A 209 10.65 23.53 5.06
C ALA A 209 10.74 22.00 5.08
N LYS A 210 9.73 21.33 5.62
CA LYS A 210 9.65 19.87 5.85
C LYS A 210 10.64 19.28 6.88
N GLU A 211 11.48 20.09 7.52
CA GLU A 211 12.19 19.67 8.73
C GLU A 211 11.28 19.79 9.96
N GLY A 212 11.62 19.09 11.04
CA GLY A 212 10.88 19.12 12.29
C GLY A 212 11.77 18.86 13.51
N LEU A 213 11.18 19.04 14.68
CA LEU A 213 11.74 18.70 15.99
C LEU A 213 10.93 17.58 16.61
N SER A 214 11.60 16.53 17.07
CA SER A 214 11.04 15.47 17.91
C SER A 214 11.84 15.36 19.19
N ILE A 215 11.19 15.04 20.30
CA ILE A 215 11.80 14.89 21.61
C ILE A 215 11.60 13.47 22.13
N VAL A 216 12.52 13.05 22.97
CA VAL A 216 12.47 11.79 23.71
C VAL A 216 12.70 12.11 25.17
N LEU A 217 11.71 11.78 26.00
CA LEU A 217 11.81 11.84 27.45
C LEU A 217 11.54 10.44 27.99
N SER A 218 12.53 9.84 28.64
CA SER A 218 12.41 8.47 29.17
C SER A 218 12.72 8.46 30.67
N TRP A 219 12.03 7.62 31.44
CA TRP A 219 12.20 7.50 32.89
C TRP A 219 12.03 6.04 33.34
N LYS A 220 12.43 5.75 34.58
CA LYS A 220 12.29 4.40 35.14
C LYS A 220 10.83 3.96 35.16
N LYS A 221 10.63 2.67 34.87
CA LYS A 221 9.29 2.07 34.81
C LYS A 221 8.50 2.20 36.12
N GLY A 222 7.19 2.38 35.98
CA GLY A 222 6.24 2.22 37.10
C GLY A 222 5.75 3.52 37.72
N LEU A 223 6.03 4.67 37.09
CA LEU A 223 5.50 5.97 37.50
C LEU A 223 4.16 6.30 36.83
N ILE A 224 3.91 5.76 35.62
CA ILE A 224 2.62 5.79 34.95
C ILE A 224 2.09 4.36 34.81
N ALA A 225 0.81 4.16 35.07
CA ALA A 225 0.19 2.86 34.90
C ALA A 225 0.07 2.52 33.40
N PRO A 226 0.59 1.36 32.94
CA PRO A 226 0.33 0.91 31.57
C PRO A 226 -1.15 0.54 31.39
N PRO A 227 -1.67 0.59 30.15
CA PRO A 227 -3.03 0.15 29.88
C PRO A 227 -3.21 -1.32 30.30
N THR A 228 -4.37 -1.61 30.87
CA THR A 228 -4.72 -2.96 31.31
C THR A 228 -4.82 -3.93 30.12
N THR A 229 -4.77 -5.23 30.39
CA THR A 229 -4.96 -6.26 29.35
C THR A 229 -6.29 -6.10 28.62
N ARG A 230 -7.34 -5.70 29.34
CA ARG A 230 -8.67 -5.47 28.77
C ARG A 230 -8.67 -4.27 27.83
N GLU A 231 -8.12 -3.14 28.26
CA GLU A 231 -8.01 -1.93 27.40
C GLU A 231 -7.15 -2.21 26.16
N THR A 232 -6.05 -2.95 26.33
CA THR A 232 -5.18 -3.33 25.20
C THR A 232 -5.94 -4.18 24.17
N LEU A 233 -6.78 -5.12 24.62
CA LEU A 233 -7.65 -5.90 23.73
C LEU A 233 -8.71 -5.02 23.07
N ASP A 234 -9.38 -4.15 23.83
CA ASP A 234 -10.40 -3.25 23.31
C ASP A 234 -9.81 -2.30 22.25
N TYR A 235 -8.61 -1.77 22.47
CA TYR A 235 -7.84 -1.01 21.48
C TYR A 235 -7.52 -1.83 20.25
N PHE A 236 -7.03 -3.07 20.42
CA PHE A 236 -6.72 -3.95 19.29
C PHE A 236 -7.95 -4.19 18.40
N PHE A 237 -9.09 -4.53 18.99
CA PHE A 237 -10.33 -4.76 18.25
C PHE A 237 -10.84 -3.48 17.58
N THR A 238 -10.78 -2.34 18.26
CA THR A 238 -11.25 -1.05 17.73
C THR A 238 -10.37 -0.57 16.56
N ASP A 239 -9.05 -0.63 16.72
CA ASP A 239 -8.08 -0.15 15.74
C ASP A 239 -8.01 -1.05 14.49
N ASN A 240 -8.32 -2.34 14.64
CA ASN A 240 -8.25 -3.34 13.57
C ASN A 240 -9.64 -3.84 13.11
N ARG A 241 -10.72 -3.15 13.50
CA ARG A 241 -12.11 -3.58 13.24
C ARG A 241 -12.37 -3.93 11.77
N ASP A 242 -11.87 -3.12 10.83
CA ASP A 242 -12.16 -3.29 9.41
C ASP A 242 -11.47 -4.56 8.88
N ALA A 243 -10.22 -4.80 9.32
CA ALA A 243 -9.49 -6.02 8.99
C ALA A 243 -10.12 -7.26 9.63
N LEU A 244 -10.59 -7.15 10.87
CA LEU A 244 -11.27 -8.23 11.57
C LEU A 244 -12.61 -8.59 10.92
N VAL A 245 -13.40 -7.59 10.50
CA VAL A 245 -14.63 -7.81 9.73
C VAL A 245 -14.34 -8.50 8.40
N MET A 246 -13.27 -8.09 7.70
CA MET A 246 -12.84 -8.74 6.46
C MET A 246 -12.47 -10.21 6.68
N VAL A 247 -11.65 -10.51 7.70
CA VAL A 247 -11.26 -11.89 8.05
C VAL A 247 -12.48 -12.71 8.45
N ALA A 248 -13.37 -12.17 9.28
CA ALA A 248 -14.60 -12.84 9.68
C ALA A 248 -15.51 -13.15 8.47
N GLY A 249 -15.67 -12.19 7.55
CA GLY A 249 -16.42 -12.38 6.31
C GLY A 249 -15.82 -13.45 5.41
N LEU A 250 -14.49 -13.47 5.27
CA LEU A 250 -13.78 -14.51 4.52
C LEU A 250 -13.95 -15.89 5.16
N LEU A 251 -13.82 -16.00 6.48
CA LEU A 251 -14.03 -17.24 7.21
C LEU A 251 -15.46 -17.75 7.06
N LEU A 252 -16.45 -16.87 7.16
CA LEU A 252 -17.85 -17.23 6.96
C LEU A 252 -18.09 -17.77 5.55
N LEU A 253 -17.50 -17.13 4.53
CA LEU A 253 -17.57 -17.59 3.15
C LEU A 253 -16.90 -18.97 2.97
N LEU A 254 -15.73 -19.18 3.56
CA LEU A 254 -15.02 -20.46 3.52
C LEU A 254 -15.81 -21.57 4.23
N ILE A 255 -16.40 -21.27 5.38
CA ILE A 255 -17.27 -22.20 6.12
C ILE A 255 -18.49 -22.55 5.27
N TYR A 256 -19.14 -21.56 4.67
CA TYR A 256 -20.26 -21.78 3.76
C TYR A 256 -19.88 -22.71 2.61
N TYR A 257 -18.77 -22.45 1.93
CA TYR A 257 -18.31 -23.32 0.84
C TYR A 257 -17.92 -24.71 1.31
N ALA A 258 -17.31 -24.85 2.49
CA ALA A 258 -16.98 -26.16 3.07
C ALA A 258 -18.25 -26.97 3.36
N ILE A 259 -19.30 -26.33 3.88
CA ILE A 259 -20.60 -26.96 4.13
C ILE A 259 -21.24 -27.40 2.80
N VAL A 260 -21.32 -26.49 1.82
CA VAL A 260 -21.91 -26.78 0.49
C VAL A 260 -21.14 -27.89 -0.22
N TRP A 261 -19.80 -27.84 -0.20
CA TRP A 261 -18.96 -28.88 -0.78
C TRP A 261 -19.18 -30.23 -0.09
N SER A 262 -19.27 -30.25 1.24
CA SER A 262 -19.54 -31.50 1.97
C SER A 262 -20.95 -32.06 1.72
N ALA A 263 -21.94 -31.20 1.47
CA ALA A 263 -23.33 -31.60 1.28
C ALA A 263 -23.64 -32.04 -0.16
N VAL A 264 -23.09 -31.34 -1.17
CA VAL A 264 -23.46 -31.52 -2.59
C VAL A 264 -22.25 -31.69 -3.51
N GLY A 265 -21.07 -31.19 -3.12
CA GLY A 265 -19.87 -31.22 -3.96
C GLY A 265 -18.99 -32.46 -3.81
N ARG A 266 -19.29 -33.36 -2.87
CA ARG A 266 -18.62 -34.66 -2.76
C ARG A 266 -19.20 -35.59 -3.81
N ASP A 267 -18.36 -36.03 -4.73
CA ASP A 267 -18.75 -37.03 -5.72
C ASP A 267 -19.41 -38.22 -5.03
N PRO A 268 -20.52 -38.74 -5.58
CA PRO A 268 -21.12 -39.95 -5.06
C PRO A 268 -20.08 -41.08 -5.05
N ALA A 269 -20.20 -41.98 -4.07
CA ALA A 269 -19.34 -43.15 -4.01
C ALA A 269 -19.31 -43.83 -5.39
N ARG A 270 -18.10 -44.12 -5.89
CA ARG A 270 -17.94 -44.75 -7.21
C ARG A 270 -18.83 -46.00 -7.25
N GLY A 271 -19.79 -45.99 -8.19
CA GLY A 271 -20.65 -47.14 -8.43
C GLY A 271 -19.83 -48.35 -8.87
N VAL A 272 -20.50 -49.50 -8.99
CA VAL A 272 -19.86 -50.74 -9.45
C VAL A 272 -19.29 -50.52 -10.86
N ILE A 273 -17.97 -50.67 -11.00
CA ILE A 273 -17.29 -50.61 -12.30
C ILE A 273 -17.57 -51.92 -13.03
N MET A 274 -18.50 -51.91 -13.98
CA MET A 274 -18.75 -53.06 -14.85
C MET A 274 -17.78 -53.03 -16.04
N PRO A 275 -16.93 -54.06 -16.22
CA PRO A 275 -16.06 -54.14 -17.39
C PRO A 275 -16.89 -54.38 -18.65
N LEU A 276 -16.82 -53.45 -19.60
CA LEU A 276 -17.33 -53.63 -20.95
C LEU A 276 -16.20 -54.20 -21.82
N TYR A 277 -16.36 -55.43 -22.30
CA TYR A 277 -15.36 -56.10 -23.16
C TYR A 277 -15.53 -55.75 -24.64
N GLU A 278 -16.68 -55.18 -25.01
CA GLU A 278 -16.98 -54.73 -26.35
C GLU A 278 -17.01 -53.20 -26.42
N PRO A 279 -16.55 -52.59 -27.52
CA PRO A 279 -16.71 -51.16 -27.72
C PRO A 279 -18.21 -50.82 -27.83
N PRO A 280 -18.62 -49.59 -27.46
CA PRO A 280 -19.97 -49.12 -27.71
C PRO A 280 -20.35 -49.27 -29.19
N ALA A 281 -21.63 -49.54 -29.45
CA ALA A 281 -22.14 -49.71 -30.80
C ALA A 281 -21.76 -48.51 -31.69
N ASN A 282 -21.36 -48.79 -32.94
CA ASN A 282 -20.98 -47.81 -33.96
C ASN A 282 -19.66 -47.05 -33.73
N LEU A 283 -18.82 -47.45 -32.77
CA LEU A 283 -17.47 -46.89 -32.63
C LEU A 283 -16.41 -47.88 -33.14
N SER A 284 -15.56 -47.40 -34.06
CA SER A 284 -14.40 -48.16 -34.53
C SER A 284 -13.30 -48.23 -33.43
N PRO A 285 -12.34 -49.16 -33.54
CA PRO A 285 -11.17 -49.18 -32.66
C PRO A 285 -10.38 -47.86 -32.69
N ALA A 286 -10.35 -47.18 -33.83
CA ALA A 286 -9.72 -45.87 -33.97
C ALA A 286 -10.50 -44.78 -33.22
N ALA A 287 -11.83 -44.78 -33.31
CA ALA A 287 -12.70 -43.88 -32.57
C ALA A 287 -12.57 -44.09 -31.04
N MET A 288 -12.48 -45.35 -30.59
CA MET A 288 -12.25 -45.66 -29.17
C MET A 288 -10.91 -45.11 -28.67
N ARG A 289 -9.86 -45.21 -29.49
CA ARG A 289 -8.56 -44.63 -29.16
C ARG A 289 -8.61 -43.10 -29.14
N TYR A 290 -9.31 -42.50 -30.10
CA TYR A 290 -9.51 -41.06 -30.16
C TYR A 290 -10.16 -40.55 -28.86
N LEU A 291 -11.19 -41.23 -28.35
CA LEU A 291 -11.85 -40.85 -27.09
C LEU A 291 -10.92 -40.93 -25.87
N ILE A 292 -10.01 -41.92 -25.82
CA ILE A 292 -9.07 -42.08 -24.70
C ILE A 292 -7.92 -41.07 -24.78
N ARG A 293 -7.46 -40.76 -26.00
CA ARG A 293 -6.27 -39.91 -26.24
C ARG A 293 -6.61 -38.47 -26.58
N MET A 294 -7.89 -38.17 -26.81
CA MET A 294 -8.38 -36.90 -27.32
C MET A 294 -7.61 -36.43 -28.58
N GLY A 295 -7.35 -37.36 -29.50
CA GLY A 295 -6.58 -37.08 -30.73
C GLY A 295 -6.40 -38.30 -31.65
N PHE A 296 -6.16 -38.05 -32.94
CA PHE A 296 -5.97 -39.08 -33.97
C PHE A 296 -4.48 -39.25 -34.30
N ASP A 297 -3.83 -40.20 -33.64
CA ASP A 297 -2.40 -40.48 -33.81
C ASP A 297 -2.15 -41.61 -34.83
N ASN A 298 -0.88 -41.86 -35.17
CA ASN A 298 -0.50 -42.96 -36.09
C ASN A 298 -1.03 -44.33 -35.65
N LYS A 299 -1.27 -44.52 -34.34
CA LYS A 299 -1.85 -45.75 -33.79
C LYS A 299 -3.37 -45.81 -33.99
N ALA A 300 -4.08 -44.69 -33.94
CA ALA A 300 -5.48 -44.59 -34.34
C ALA A 300 -5.64 -44.88 -35.83
N PHE A 301 -4.76 -44.30 -36.66
CA PHE A 301 -4.69 -44.61 -38.08
C PHE A 301 -4.46 -46.10 -38.34
N ALA A 302 -3.44 -46.70 -37.70
CA ALA A 302 -3.17 -48.13 -37.83
C ALA A 302 -4.37 -49.00 -37.39
N ALA A 303 -5.06 -48.62 -36.30
CA ALA A 303 -6.25 -49.31 -35.84
C ALA A 303 -7.40 -49.24 -36.87
N ALA A 304 -7.60 -48.09 -37.53
CA ALA A 304 -8.58 -47.94 -38.61
C ALA A 304 -8.21 -48.80 -39.82
N ILE A 305 -6.95 -48.81 -40.25
CA ILE A 305 -6.49 -49.66 -41.36
C ILE A 305 -6.71 -51.15 -41.06
N LEU A 306 -6.42 -51.58 -39.83
CA LEU A 306 -6.61 -52.97 -39.41
C LEU A 306 -8.09 -53.35 -39.31
N ASP A 307 -8.96 -52.48 -38.79
CA ASP A 307 -10.41 -52.75 -38.71
C ASP A 307 -11.03 -52.79 -40.12
N MET A 308 -10.63 -51.88 -41.02
CA MET A 308 -10.99 -51.95 -42.45
C MET A 308 -10.52 -53.25 -43.12
N ALA A 309 -9.34 -53.77 -42.75
CA ALA A 309 -8.84 -55.05 -43.25
C ALA A 309 -9.66 -56.23 -42.72
N ALA A 310 -9.97 -56.22 -41.42
CA ALA A 310 -10.78 -57.26 -40.76
C ALA A 310 -12.20 -57.33 -41.34
N ARG A 311 -12.78 -56.18 -41.71
CA ARG A 311 -14.07 -56.06 -42.40
C ARG A 311 -14.02 -56.40 -43.89
N GLY A 312 -12.84 -56.76 -44.43
CA GLY A 312 -12.67 -57.19 -45.82
C GLY A 312 -12.70 -56.05 -46.85
N TYR A 313 -12.57 -54.79 -46.41
CA TYR A 313 -12.54 -53.63 -47.30
C TYR A 313 -11.20 -53.48 -48.02
N LEU A 314 -10.11 -53.73 -47.32
CA LEU A 314 -8.75 -53.67 -47.86
C LEU A 314 -7.94 -54.91 -47.50
N ARG A 315 -6.87 -55.16 -48.25
CA ARG A 315 -5.86 -56.18 -47.94
C ARG A 315 -4.52 -55.52 -47.74
N ILE A 316 -3.82 -55.93 -46.69
CA ILE A 316 -2.47 -55.44 -46.38
C ILE A 316 -1.47 -56.50 -46.87
N ARG A 317 -0.52 -56.11 -47.72
CA ARG A 317 0.58 -57.00 -48.14
C ARG A 317 1.93 -56.35 -47.85
N LEU A 318 2.87 -57.14 -47.35
CA LEU A 318 4.26 -56.72 -47.17
C LEU A 318 5.04 -56.95 -48.46
N GLN A 319 5.62 -55.89 -49.03
CA GLN A 319 6.42 -55.92 -50.27
C GLN A 319 7.63 -54.99 -50.12
N ALA A 320 8.82 -55.49 -50.47
CA ALA A 320 10.07 -54.73 -50.42
C ALA A 320 10.32 -54.01 -49.07
N GLY A 321 9.98 -54.65 -47.95
CA GLY A 321 10.20 -54.10 -46.61
C GLY A 321 9.15 -53.07 -46.14
N SER A 322 8.11 -52.78 -46.93
CA SER A 322 7.01 -51.90 -46.51
C SER A 322 5.62 -52.47 -46.86
N TYR A 323 4.58 -51.97 -46.20
CA TYR A 323 3.20 -52.42 -46.38
C TYR A 323 2.50 -51.68 -47.51
N THR A 324 1.78 -52.41 -48.36
CA THR A 324 0.91 -51.86 -49.39
C THR A 324 -0.54 -52.25 -49.10
N LEU A 325 -1.42 -51.25 -49.10
CA LEU A 325 -2.86 -51.42 -48.94
C LEU A 325 -3.50 -51.60 -50.32
N TYR A 326 -4.28 -52.67 -50.49
CA TYR A 326 -5.02 -52.96 -51.71
C TYR A 326 -6.51 -52.87 -51.42
N ARG A 327 -7.23 -52.00 -52.12
CA ARG A 327 -8.68 -51.91 -52.02
C ARG A 327 -9.31 -53.16 -52.62
N THR A 328 -10.10 -53.87 -51.82
CA THR A 328 -10.96 -54.94 -52.32
C THR A 328 -12.22 -54.23 -52.81
N LYS A 329 -12.73 -54.52 -54.02
CA LYS A 329 -13.93 -53.85 -54.62
C LYS A 329 -15.25 -54.07 -53.83
N SER A 330 -15.14 -54.40 -52.55
CA SER A 330 -16.17 -54.59 -51.54
C SER A 330 -16.92 -53.29 -51.25
N ASP A 331 -18.19 -53.42 -50.89
CA ASP A 331 -19.07 -52.31 -50.52
C ASP A 331 -18.61 -51.64 -49.21
N ASN A 332 -18.53 -50.30 -49.19
CA ASN A 332 -18.18 -49.51 -48.01
C ASN A 332 -19.23 -49.60 -46.88
N ARG A 333 -20.38 -50.26 -47.07
CA ARG A 333 -21.44 -50.43 -46.05
C ARG A 333 -20.96 -51.04 -44.74
N ALA A 334 -19.94 -51.90 -44.76
CA ALA A 334 -19.39 -52.55 -43.57
C ALA A 334 -18.52 -51.63 -42.70
N LEU A 335 -18.10 -50.47 -43.21
CA LEU A 335 -17.22 -49.52 -42.53
C LEU A 335 -17.99 -48.53 -41.64
N SER A 336 -17.36 -48.13 -40.54
CA SER A 336 -17.79 -47.01 -39.71
C SER A 336 -17.68 -45.66 -40.44
N ALA A 337 -18.29 -44.60 -39.89
CA ALA A 337 -18.31 -43.29 -40.54
C ALA A 337 -16.90 -42.68 -40.68
N ASP A 338 -16.07 -42.82 -39.64
CA ASP A 338 -14.68 -42.39 -39.63
C ASP A 338 -13.81 -43.19 -40.61
N GLU A 339 -13.99 -44.52 -40.67
CA GLU A 339 -13.28 -45.34 -41.65
C GLU A 339 -13.68 -45.04 -43.10
N LYS A 340 -14.97 -44.70 -43.35
CA LYS A 340 -15.42 -44.27 -44.69
C LYS A 340 -14.71 -42.99 -45.12
N GLN A 341 -14.55 -42.05 -44.20
CA GLN A 341 -13.86 -40.79 -44.45
C GLN A 341 -12.38 -41.05 -44.77
N ALA A 342 -11.68 -41.81 -43.91
CA ALA A 342 -10.29 -42.19 -44.15
C ALA A 342 -10.12 -42.97 -45.47
N ALA A 343 -11.00 -43.94 -45.75
CA ALA A 343 -10.98 -44.72 -46.99
C ALA A 343 -11.16 -43.85 -48.24
N SER A 344 -12.05 -42.85 -48.19
CA SER A 344 -12.29 -41.94 -49.32
C SER A 344 -11.04 -41.15 -49.69
N VAL A 345 -10.26 -40.73 -48.69
CA VAL A 345 -9.01 -39.97 -48.89
C VAL A 345 -7.86 -40.89 -49.32
N LEU A 346 -7.73 -42.05 -48.68
CA LEU A 346 -6.63 -43.00 -48.96
C LEU A 346 -6.73 -43.65 -50.34
N PHE A 347 -7.95 -43.88 -50.83
CA PHE A 347 -8.22 -44.57 -52.09
C PHE A 347 -8.87 -43.67 -53.15
N ASP A 348 -8.73 -42.34 -53.02
CA ASP A 348 -9.23 -41.40 -54.01
C ASP A 348 -8.55 -41.65 -55.37
N GLY A 349 -9.34 -42.10 -56.36
CA GLY A 349 -8.89 -42.46 -57.70
C GLY A 349 -7.90 -43.63 -57.80
N ARG A 350 -7.68 -44.42 -56.73
CA ARG A 350 -6.65 -45.48 -56.70
C ARG A 350 -7.12 -46.77 -56.03
N ASP A 351 -6.64 -47.91 -56.53
CA ASP A 351 -6.94 -49.24 -55.98
C ASP A 351 -5.85 -49.78 -55.05
N GLN A 352 -4.69 -49.11 -54.99
CA GLN A 352 -3.59 -49.49 -54.11
C GLN A 352 -2.86 -48.26 -53.57
N LEU A 353 -2.38 -48.36 -52.33
CA LEU A 353 -1.60 -47.33 -51.65
C LEU A 353 -0.39 -47.96 -50.95
N TRP A 354 0.81 -47.57 -51.37
CA TRP A 354 2.05 -48.01 -50.75
C TRP A 354 2.37 -47.12 -49.53
N LEU A 355 2.48 -47.71 -48.33
CA LEU A 355 2.77 -46.99 -47.09
C LEU A 355 4.27 -46.66 -46.99
N HIS A 356 4.73 -45.79 -47.88
CA HIS A 356 6.12 -45.34 -47.98
C HIS A 356 6.20 -43.81 -47.96
N ASN A 357 7.38 -43.26 -47.67
CA ASN A 357 7.59 -41.82 -47.54
C ASN A 357 7.20 -41.03 -48.81
N GLU A 358 7.24 -41.66 -49.98
CA GLU A 358 6.79 -41.05 -51.23
C GLU A 358 5.30 -40.68 -51.22
N ASN A 359 4.48 -41.40 -50.46
CA ASN A 359 3.04 -41.15 -50.30
C ASN A 359 2.69 -40.43 -48.99
N HIS A 360 3.67 -39.82 -48.31
CA HIS A 360 3.47 -39.21 -46.97
C HIS A 360 2.36 -38.14 -46.95
N THR A 361 2.16 -37.39 -48.02
CA THR A 361 1.10 -36.37 -48.13
C THR A 361 -0.30 -36.99 -48.09
N VAL A 362 -0.50 -38.09 -48.83
CA VAL A 362 -1.78 -38.83 -48.87
C VAL A 362 -2.02 -39.53 -47.53
N ILE A 363 -0.98 -40.10 -46.93
CA ILE A 363 -1.06 -40.75 -45.61
C ILE A 363 -1.40 -39.70 -44.53
N SER A 364 -0.74 -38.54 -44.55
CA SER A 364 -1.01 -37.45 -43.61
C SER A 364 -2.42 -36.88 -43.79
N ALA A 365 -2.90 -36.78 -45.03
CA ALA A 365 -4.27 -36.37 -45.31
C ALA A 365 -5.29 -37.39 -44.75
N GLY A 366 -5.04 -38.69 -44.89
CA GLY A 366 -5.88 -39.74 -44.29
C GLY A 366 -5.83 -39.81 -42.76
N ILE A 367 -4.76 -39.32 -42.13
CA ILE A 367 -4.65 -39.17 -40.66
C ILE A 367 -5.44 -37.93 -40.17
N SER A 368 -5.57 -36.91 -41.02
CA SER A 368 -6.21 -35.63 -40.68
C SER A 368 -7.67 -35.52 -41.16
N ALA A 369 -8.17 -36.53 -41.87
CA ALA A 369 -9.53 -36.63 -42.41
C ALA A 369 -10.50 -37.17 -41.36
#